data_AF-K9ULI5-F1
#
_entry.id   AF-K9ULI5-F1
#
_cell.length_a   1.000
_cell.length_b   1.000
_cell.length_c   1.000
_cell.angle_alpha   90.00
_cell.angle_beta   90.00
_cell.angle_gamma   90.00
#
_symmetry.space_group_name_H-M   'P 1'
#
loop_
_entity.id
_entity.type
_entity.pdbx_description
1 polymer ?
#
loop_
_entity_poly.entity_id
_entity_poly.type
_entity_poly.pdbx_seq_one_letter_code
_entity_poly.pdbx_strand_id
1 'polypeptide(L)'
;MSHSFLTDYIKLVRPHTSPSLISEQTWDKINNVAEFLPNKITSFFGFECPLGIATAQSDFLICAEDTAGTGREILADKDRFPTALLSDPVWQQVTQFGREWQDENSILYQKIHNVWLEFDLDGDAQQLPVPSCFFGSEPIYAATSPYANPATPAYCWVSESALKHLLNDRLPERVEAKLFECFDCLPPEAYVFQIGLMLARNIKDAVRVCIRDIAPAQIGEYLQKIGWPGSVEILQEFVREIADFVERIDLDIDISDRVLPKIGFECYFSKQPKLEPRWQIFLDYLERNNLCLPQKRAGLLAYPGFLRESAAPNDWPSYLSRAARTLENNNAEAVFFRKIHHIKIVYQDDRPQLAKAYLAMGYRSIDSAFVDRWRKFTNSSVQIDNFIEPEVHDRLLKFVRDSQAQFMPSEIGIDNTALAIHRRSSILESFPEFEKILNRKIAAILPDIFSKLGLPDFPIERLETQLTAHNDGDYYRVHNDSGTTESSDRILTYVYYFYQEPKAFSGGELRIYETNLNTQIHYADSFQTIEPRNNSIVFFPSAYMHEVLKINCPSQAFADSRFTMNGWVWRKKSN
;
A
#
# COMPACT_ATOMS: atom_id res chain seq x y z
N MET A 1 -16.85 33.93 -2.87
CA MET A 1 -15.58 33.28 -2.49
C MET A 1 -14.80 33.10 -3.77
N SER A 2 -13.52 33.47 -3.85
CA SER A 2 -12.73 33.10 -5.04
C SER A 2 -12.63 31.57 -5.04
N HIS A 3 -13.15 30.92 -6.08
CA HIS A 3 -13.01 29.48 -6.23
C HIS A 3 -11.57 29.21 -6.63
N SER A 4 -10.84 28.47 -5.80
CA SER A 4 -9.50 27.97 -6.12
C SER A 4 -9.64 26.61 -6.77
N PHE A 5 -8.95 26.41 -7.89
CA PHE A 5 -9.01 25.21 -8.70
C PHE A 5 -7.67 24.47 -8.67
N LEU A 6 -7.62 23.25 -9.17
CA LEU A 6 -6.38 22.46 -9.20
C LEU A 6 -5.29 23.08 -10.08
N THR A 7 -5.60 24.06 -10.93
CA THR A 7 -4.63 24.82 -11.73
C THR A 7 -3.49 25.41 -10.89
N ASP A 8 -3.80 25.84 -9.68
CA ASP A 8 -2.82 26.31 -8.70
C ASP A 8 -1.76 25.24 -8.39
N TYR A 9 -2.18 23.97 -8.25
CA TYR A 9 -1.27 22.87 -7.95
C TYR A 9 -0.49 22.48 -9.20
N ILE A 10 -1.15 22.43 -10.37
CA ILE A 10 -0.51 22.15 -11.65
C ILE A 10 0.62 23.13 -11.94
N LYS A 11 0.39 24.43 -11.69
CA LYS A 11 1.40 25.49 -11.85
C LYS A 11 2.65 25.23 -11.02
N LEU A 12 2.50 24.69 -9.80
CA LEU A 12 3.64 24.34 -8.93
C LEU A 12 4.41 23.11 -9.42
N VAL A 13 3.73 22.12 -10.01
CA VAL A 13 4.37 20.86 -10.42
C VAL A 13 5.07 20.96 -11.77
N ARG A 14 4.49 21.72 -12.71
CA ARG A 14 4.96 21.84 -14.11
C ARG A 14 6.47 22.08 -14.23
N PRO A 15 7.10 23.04 -13.51
CA PRO A 15 8.54 23.31 -13.64
C PRO A 15 9.45 22.18 -13.19
N HIS A 16 8.93 21.23 -12.40
CA HIS A 16 9.70 20.14 -11.81
C HIS A 16 9.46 18.79 -12.49
N THR A 17 8.83 18.81 -13.66
CA THR A 17 8.58 17.60 -14.45
C THR A 17 9.35 17.69 -15.76
N SER A 18 10.04 16.61 -16.13
CA SER A 18 10.83 16.61 -17.38
C SER A 18 9.92 16.83 -18.59
N PRO A 19 10.29 17.69 -19.54
CA PRO A 19 9.53 17.88 -20.79
C PRO A 19 9.53 16.63 -21.67
N SER A 20 10.42 15.67 -21.40
CA SER A 20 10.38 14.35 -22.03
C SER A 20 9.20 13.51 -21.54
N LEU A 21 8.73 13.73 -20.30
CA LEU A 21 7.59 13.02 -19.72
C LEU A 21 6.29 13.70 -20.12
N ILE A 22 6.18 15.01 -19.88
CA ILE A 22 4.98 15.82 -20.15
C ILE A 22 5.37 17.07 -20.92
N SER A 23 4.85 17.21 -22.14
CA SER A 23 5.08 18.37 -23.02
C SER A 23 4.29 19.60 -22.56
N GLU A 24 4.69 20.79 -23.02
CA GLU A 24 3.94 22.03 -22.78
C GLU A 24 2.49 21.94 -23.29
N GLN A 25 2.27 21.34 -24.46
CA GLN A 25 0.92 21.14 -25.01
C GLN A 25 0.07 20.23 -24.11
N THR A 26 0.68 19.18 -23.54
CA THR A 26 -0.01 18.30 -22.58
C THR A 26 -0.28 19.04 -21.27
N TRP A 27 0.62 19.89 -20.79
CA TRP A 27 0.35 20.74 -19.62
C TRP A 27 -0.84 21.67 -19.83
N ASP A 28 -1.00 22.24 -21.02
CA ASP A 28 -2.15 23.08 -21.32
C ASP A 28 -3.46 22.28 -21.29
N LYS A 29 -3.45 21.02 -21.80
CA LYS A 29 -4.59 20.11 -21.66
C LYS A 29 -4.90 19.76 -20.20
N ILE A 30 -3.88 19.43 -19.40
CA ILE A 30 -4.01 19.15 -17.97
C ILE A 30 -4.60 20.36 -17.25
N ASN A 31 -4.11 21.57 -17.56
CA ASN A 31 -4.60 22.80 -16.97
C ASN A 31 -6.08 23.04 -17.31
N ASN A 32 -6.49 22.79 -18.56
CA ASN A 32 -7.89 22.88 -18.96
C ASN A 32 -8.80 21.95 -18.16
N VAL A 33 -8.37 20.73 -17.81
CA VAL A 33 -9.12 19.84 -16.91
C VAL A 33 -9.14 20.42 -15.49
N ALA A 34 -7.98 20.82 -15.00
CA ALA A 34 -7.81 21.32 -13.64
C ALA A 34 -8.63 22.58 -13.34
N GLU A 35 -8.98 23.39 -14.35
CA GLU A 35 -9.89 24.56 -14.24
C GLU A 35 -11.31 24.20 -13.82
N PHE A 36 -11.75 22.96 -14.01
CA PHE A 36 -13.08 22.52 -13.60
C PHE A 36 -13.12 21.89 -12.20
N LEU A 37 -11.96 21.60 -11.62
CA LEU A 37 -11.85 20.78 -10.41
C LEU A 37 -11.48 21.65 -9.20
N PRO A 38 -12.32 21.68 -8.14
CA PRO A 38 -12.01 22.40 -6.92
C PRO A 38 -10.73 21.89 -6.27
N ASN A 39 -9.85 22.78 -5.82
CA ASN A 39 -8.55 22.39 -5.28
C ASN A 39 -8.58 21.46 -4.05
N LYS A 40 -9.67 21.49 -3.27
CA LYS A 40 -9.87 20.67 -2.07
C LYS A 40 -10.44 19.28 -2.35
N ILE A 41 -10.80 18.99 -3.60
CA ILE A 41 -11.32 17.67 -3.97
C ILE A 41 -10.27 16.58 -3.75
N THR A 42 -8.99 16.93 -3.80
CA THR A 42 -7.89 15.99 -3.70
C THR A 42 -6.69 16.59 -2.97
N SER A 43 -6.04 15.74 -2.18
CA SER A 43 -4.69 15.90 -1.65
C SER A 43 -3.67 15.10 -2.48
N PHE A 44 -4.12 14.25 -3.39
CA PHE A 44 -3.29 13.25 -4.06
C PHE A 44 -3.70 13.09 -5.54
N PHE A 45 -2.82 13.53 -6.43
CA PHE A 45 -3.06 13.50 -7.88
C PHE A 45 -1.82 13.02 -8.62
N GLY A 46 -1.94 12.75 -9.91
CA GLY A 46 -0.85 12.20 -10.67
C GLY A 46 -1.02 12.27 -12.18
N PHE A 47 -0.03 11.68 -12.83
CA PHE A 47 0.16 11.72 -14.28
C PHE A 47 0.55 10.31 -14.75
N GLU A 48 -0.18 9.79 -15.74
CA GLU A 48 0.13 8.53 -16.38
C GLU A 48 0.92 8.78 -17.68
N CYS A 49 2.22 8.50 -17.66
CA CYS A 49 3.14 8.81 -18.76
C CYS A 49 3.58 7.54 -19.51
N PRO A 50 3.24 7.37 -20.80
CA PRO A 50 3.82 6.31 -21.63
C PRO A 50 5.35 6.47 -21.77
N LEU A 51 6.08 5.36 -21.62
CA LEU A 51 7.54 5.37 -21.54
C LEU A 51 8.24 4.98 -22.84
N GLY A 52 7.66 4.06 -23.60
CA GLY A 52 8.21 3.61 -24.90
C GLY A 52 7.83 4.52 -26.08
N ILE A 53 7.01 5.55 -25.83
CA ILE A 53 6.48 6.45 -26.86
C ILE A 53 7.23 7.78 -26.80
N ALA A 54 7.70 8.25 -27.97
CA ALA A 54 8.48 9.48 -28.08
C ALA A 54 7.69 10.73 -27.67
N THR A 55 6.38 10.75 -27.97
CA THR A 55 5.48 11.83 -27.57
C THR A 55 5.44 11.96 -26.04
N ALA A 56 5.69 13.18 -25.55
CA ALA A 56 5.59 13.52 -24.13
C ALA A 56 4.14 13.83 -23.74
N GLN A 57 3.27 12.84 -23.91
CA GLN A 57 1.86 12.89 -23.49
C GLN A 57 1.67 12.21 -22.15
N SER A 58 0.62 12.61 -21.45
CA SER A 58 0.23 12.04 -20.18
C SER A 58 -1.26 12.23 -19.97
N ASP A 59 -1.88 11.26 -19.32
CA ASP A 59 -3.23 11.42 -18.76
C ASP A 59 -3.13 12.06 -17.37
N PHE A 60 -4.25 12.60 -16.89
CA PHE A 60 -4.33 13.28 -15.59
C PHE A 60 -5.29 12.55 -14.68
N LEU A 61 -4.91 12.36 -13.42
CA LEU A 61 -5.70 11.59 -12.47
C LEU A 61 -5.68 12.22 -11.07
N ILE A 62 -6.82 12.18 -10.40
CA ILE A 62 -6.99 12.71 -9.03
C ILE A 62 -7.64 11.65 -8.14
N CYS A 63 -7.24 11.61 -6.88
CA CYS A 63 -7.83 10.77 -5.85
C CYS A 63 -8.63 11.64 -4.89
N ALA A 64 -9.95 11.45 -4.85
CA ALA A 64 -10.80 11.99 -3.82
C ALA A 64 -10.83 11.01 -2.64
N GLU A 65 -10.29 11.42 -1.50
CA GLU A 65 -10.15 10.60 -0.29
C GLU A 65 -11.20 10.98 0.76
N ASP A 66 -11.46 10.07 1.69
CA ASP A 66 -12.27 10.35 2.89
C ASP A 66 -11.49 11.03 4.03
N THR A 67 -10.16 10.97 4.00
CA THR A 67 -9.31 11.52 5.06
C THR A 67 -9.33 13.04 5.02
N ALA A 68 -9.92 13.64 6.06
CA ALA A 68 -10.26 15.07 6.23
C ALA A 68 -11.61 15.53 5.65
N GLY A 69 -12.48 14.60 5.20
CA GLY A 69 -13.87 14.90 4.83
C GLY A 69 -14.07 15.67 3.52
N THR A 70 -13.03 16.22 2.88
CA THR A 70 -13.23 17.14 1.76
C THR A 70 -13.50 16.48 0.41
N GLY A 71 -12.85 15.36 0.08
CA GLY A 71 -13.00 14.74 -1.25
C GLY A 71 -14.41 14.18 -1.46
N ARG A 72 -14.85 13.35 -0.50
CA ARG A 72 -16.21 12.77 -0.45
C ARG A 72 -17.31 13.84 -0.48
N GLU A 73 -17.23 14.84 0.39
CA GLU A 73 -18.20 15.94 0.44
C GLU A 73 -18.26 16.73 -0.87
N ILE A 74 -17.09 17.03 -1.47
CA ILE A 74 -17.03 17.79 -2.72
C ILE A 74 -17.65 17.01 -3.87
N LEU A 75 -17.39 15.70 -3.98
CA LEU A 75 -18.01 14.87 -5.01
C LEU A 75 -19.54 14.82 -4.88
N ALA A 76 -20.08 14.81 -3.66
CA ALA A 76 -21.52 14.80 -3.41
C ALA A 76 -22.22 16.14 -3.71
N ASP A 77 -21.49 17.25 -3.60
CA ASP A 77 -22.00 18.61 -3.70
C ASP A 77 -21.91 19.15 -5.13
N LYS A 78 -23.04 19.09 -5.84
CA LYS A 78 -23.15 19.63 -7.21
C LYS A 78 -22.78 21.12 -7.29
N ASP A 79 -22.98 21.91 -6.23
CA ASP A 79 -22.72 23.35 -6.28
C ASP A 79 -21.21 23.67 -6.25
N ARG A 80 -20.36 22.64 -6.05
CA ARG A 80 -18.90 22.73 -6.19
C ARG A 80 -18.40 22.64 -7.62
N PHE A 81 -19.24 22.18 -8.55
CA PHE A 81 -18.85 21.97 -9.94
C PHE A 81 -19.50 22.99 -10.87
N PRO A 82 -18.82 23.40 -11.96
CA PRO A 82 -19.42 24.26 -12.97
C PRO A 82 -20.66 23.61 -13.61
N THR A 83 -21.71 24.40 -13.86
CA THR A 83 -22.98 23.90 -14.44
C THR A 83 -22.78 23.20 -15.80
N ALA A 84 -21.81 23.66 -16.60
CA ALA A 84 -21.48 23.03 -17.88
C ALA A 84 -21.04 21.57 -17.70
N LEU A 85 -20.25 21.29 -16.67
CA LEU A 85 -19.76 19.95 -16.36
C LEU A 85 -20.90 19.04 -15.88
N LEU A 86 -21.82 19.57 -15.07
CA LEU A 86 -23.00 18.84 -14.61
C LEU A 86 -24.08 18.59 -15.68
N SER A 87 -23.98 19.22 -16.85
CA SER A 87 -24.83 18.86 -17.99
C SER A 87 -24.44 17.52 -18.62
N ASP A 88 -23.22 17.06 -18.38
CA ASP A 88 -22.76 15.76 -18.85
C ASP A 88 -23.31 14.63 -17.98
N PRO A 89 -23.86 13.55 -18.56
CA PRO A 89 -24.42 12.43 -17.81
C PRO A 89 -23.42 11.74 -16.88
N VAL A 90 -22.13 11.67 -17.25
CA VAL A 90 -21.09 11.02 -16.44
C VAL A 90 -20.86 11.80 -15.16
N TRP A 91 -20.86 13.13 -15.22
CA TRP A 91 -20.73 13.94 -14.01
C TRP A 91 -21.95 13.88 -13.11
N GLN A 92 -23.15 13.72 -13.67
CA GLN A 92 -24.35 13.44 -12.88
C GLN A 92 -24.24 12.10 -12.14
N GLN A 93 -23.70 11.06 -12.80
CA GLN A 93 -23.42 9.75 -12.20
C GLN A 93 -22.38 9.86 -11.08
N VAL A 94 -21.25 10.52 -11.35
CA VAL A 94 -20.17 10.72 -10.35
C VAL A 94 -20.68 11.48 -9.14
N THR A 95 -21.46 12.54 -9.32
CA THR A 95 -22.04 13.29 -8.19
C THR A 95 -23.08 12.48 -7.44
N GLN A 96 -23.92 11.70 -8.13
CA GLN A 96 -24.88 10.81 -7.47
C GLN A 96 -24.19 9.72 -6.66
N PHE A 97 -23.11 9.13 -7.20
CA PHE A 97 -22.25 8.21 -6.47
C PHE A 97 -21.63 8.87 -5.24
N GLY A 98 -21.12 10.10 -5.38
CA GLY A 98 -20.59 10.88 -4.27
C GLY A 98 -21.61 11.10 -3.15
N ARG A 99 -22.88 11.37 -3.48
CA ARG A 99 -23.96 11.51 -2.47
C ARG A 99 -24.22 10.21 -1.72
N GLU A 100 -24.28 9.10 -2.44
CA GLU A 100 -24.46 7.79 -1.82
C GLU A 100 -23.25 7.41 -0.95
N TRP A 101 -22.04 7.76 -1.39
CA TRP A 101 -20.82 7.58 -0.60
C TRP A 101 -20.78 8.47 0.66
N GLN A 102 -21.38 9.65 0.62
CA GLN A 102 -21.49 10.58 1.75
C GLN A 102 -22.57 10.20 2.78
N ASP A 103 -23.60 9.42 2.39
CA ASP A 103 -24.67 9.01 3.31
C ASP A 103 -24.16 7.96 4.32
N GLU A 104 -24.10 8.31 5.60
CA GLU A 104 -23.65 7.44 6.70
C GLU A 104 -24.41 6.12 6.79
N ASN A 105 -25.63 6.05 6.25
CA ASN A 105 -26.44 4.83 6.22
C ASN A 105 -26.17 3.94 5.00
N SER A 106 -25.42 4.44 4.01
CA SER A 106 -25.11 3.69 2.81
C SER A 106 -24.01 2.67 3.03
N ILE A 107 -24.09 1.56 2.29
CA ILE A 107 -22.98 0.61 2.21
C ILE A 107 -21.73 1.22 1.57
N LEU A 108 -21.88 2.21 0.69
CA LEU A 108 -20.72 2.88 0.07
C LEU A 108 -19.92 3.66 1.11
N TYR A 109 -20.59 4.34 2.04
CA TYR A 109 -19.93 5.06 3.14
C TYR A 109 -19.02 4.15 3.98
N GLN A 110 -19.47 2.91 4.21
CA GLN A 110 -18.77 1.91 5.02
C GLN A 110 -17.62 1.25 4.25
N LYS A 111 -17.83 0.96 2.96
CA LYS A 111 -16.96 0.07 2.17
C LYS A 111 -15.94 0.80 1.31
N ILE A 112 -16.15 2.07 0.97
CA ILE A 112 -15.30 2.82 0.04
C ILE A 112 -14.45 3.85 0.79
N HIS A 113 -13.15 3.86 0.49
CA HIS A 113 -12.17 4.75 1.10
C HIS A 113 -11.79 5.92 0.19
N ASN A 114 -11.79 5.69 -1.12
CA ASN A 114 -11.40 6.71 -2.09
C ASN A 114 -12.07 6.50 -3.46
N VAL A 115 -12.11 7.57 -4.25
CA VAL A 115 -12.56 7.58 -5.64
C VAL A 115 -11.51 8.23 -6.52
N TRP A 116 -11.05 7.53 -7.55
CA TRP A 116 -10.17 8.07 -8.58
C TRP A 116 -10.97 8.55 -9.78
N LEU A 117 -10.65 9.75 -10.24
CA LEU A 117 -11.11 10.29 -11.52
C LEU A 117 -9.91 10.37 -12.46
N GLU A 118 -9.97 9.66 -13.58
CA GLU A 118 -8.91 9.58 -14.58
C GLU A 118 -9.38 10.20 -15.90
N PHE A 119 -8.57 11.12 -16.44
CA PHE A 119 -8.89 11.88 -17.65
C PHE A 119 -7.91 11.52 -18.77
N ASP A 120 -8.41 10.82 -19.78
CA ASP A 120 -7.68 10.52 -21.01
C ASP A 120 -7.46 11.83 -21.81
N LEU A 121 -6.20 12.17 -22.13
CA LEU A 121 -5.84 13.42 -22.81
C LEU A 121 -5.34 13.23 -24.25
N ASP A 122 -5.48 12.02 -24.78
CA ASP A 122 -5.14 11.62 -26.14
C ASP A 122 -6.26 11.96 -27.16
N GLY A 123 -6.55 13.26 -27.31
CA GLY A 123 -7.52 13.75 -28.29
C GLY A 123 -7.43 15.26 -28.57
N ASP A 124 -8.29 15.76 -29.46
CA ASP A 124 -8.40 17.20 -29.73
C ASP A 124 -9.04 17.96 -28.57
N ALA A 125 -8.44 19.10 -28.23
CA ALA A 125 -8.79 19.89 -27.06
C ALA A 125 -10.04 20.75 -27.34
N GLN A 126 -11.24 20.21 -27.11
CA GLN A 126 -12.47 21.04 -27.09
C GLN A 126 -13.74 20.41 -26.46
N GLN A 127 -13.63 19.39 -25.61
CA GLN A 127 -14.78 18.85 -24.87
C GLN A 127 -14.66 19.08 -23.36
N LEU A 128 -15.81 19.08 -22.67
CA LEU A 128 -15.87 19.01 -21.22
C LEU A 128 -15.07 17.80 -20.73
N PRO A 129 -14.29 17.90 -19.65
CA PRO A 129 -13.46 16.79 -19.19
C PRO A 129 -14.35 15.70 -18.61
N VAL A 130 -14.43 14.54 -19.26
CA VAL A 130 -15.20 13.39 -18.78
C VAL A 130 -14.25 12.38 -18.13
N PRO A 131 -14.44 12.01 -16.86
CA PRO A 131 -13.56 11.06 -16.19
C PRO A 131 -13.96 9.61 -16.43
N SER A 132 -12.98 8.72 -16.48
CA SER A 132 -13.16 7.34 -16.00
C SER A 132 -13.16 7.35 -14.46
N CYS A 133 -13.93 6.47 -13.84
CA CYS A 133 -14.15 6.49 -12.39
C CYS A 133 -13.81 5.14 -11.77
N PHE A 134 -12.97 5.15 -10.74
CA PHE A 134 -12.61 3.98 -9.95
C PHE A 134 -12.88 4.26 -8.48
N PHE A 135 -13.23 3.24 -7.72
CA PHE A 135 -13.33 3.32 -6.27
C PHE A 135 -12.41 2.30 -5.62
N GLY A 136 -11.67 2.76 -4.61
CA GLY A 136 -10.91 1.92 -3.70
C GLY A 136 -11.78 1.51 -2.52
N SER A 137 -11.85 0.22 -2.24
CA SER A 137 -12.69 -0.33 -1.16
C SER A 137 -11.86 -1.01 -0.08
N GLU A 138 -12.52 -1.42 1.00
CA GLU A 138 -11.99 -2.49 1.84
C GLU A 138 -11.61 -3.71 0.97
N PRO A 139 -10.61 -4.50 1.38
CA PRO A 139 -10.20 -5.70 0.65
C PRO A 139 -11.36 -6.67 0.38
N ILE A 140 -11.58 -7.01 -0.90
CA ILE A 140 -12.55 -8.03 -1.31
C ILE A 140 -11.80 -9.34 -1.59
N TYR A 141 -11.98 -10.31 -0.71
CA TYR A 141 -11.41 -11.65 -0.81
C TYR A 141 -12.41 -12.67 -1.39
N ALA A 142 -11.89 -13.77 -1.96
CA ALA A 142 -12.71 -14.95 -2.26
C ALA A 142 -13.35 -15.52 -0.99
N ALA A 143 -14.54 -16.11 -1.07
CA ALA A 143 -15.19 -16.75 0.08
C ALA A 143 -14.35 -17.89 0.72
N THR A 144 -13.46 -18.51 -0.07
CA THR A 144 -12.52 -19.54 0.41
C THR A 144 -11.26 -18.97 1.04
N SER A 145 -11.06 -17.65 1.00
CA SER A 145 -9.91 -17.00 1.61
C SER A 145 -9.98 -17.11 3.13
N PRO A 146 -8.85 -17.36 3.81
CA PRO A 146 -8.78 -17.22 5.27
C PRO A 146 -9.08 -15.78 5.75
N TYR A 147 -8.95 -14.77 4.89
CA TYR A 147 -9.22 -13.36 5.28
C TYR A 147 -10.64 -12.90 4.96
N ALA A 148 -11.47 -13.75 4.35
CA ALA A 148 -12.86 -13.41 4.11
C ALA A 148 -13.63 -13.27 5.42
N ASN A 149 -14.45 -12.22 5.53
CA ASN A 149 -15.34 -12.05 6.68
C ASN A 149 -16.49 -13.09 6.61
N PRO A 150 -16.57 -14.06 7.53
CA PRO A 150 -17.61 -15.10 7.51
C PRO A 150 -19.04 -14.55 7.71
N ALA A 151 -19.17 -13.36 8.31
CA ALA A 151 -20.46 -12.71 8.54
C ALA A 151 -20.99 -11.97 7.29
N THR A 152 -20.18 -11.83 6.24
CA THR A 152 -20.55 -11.14 5.01
C THR A 152 -20.12 -11.96 3.81
N PRO A 153 -20.94 -12.90 3.31
CA PRO A 153 -20.80 -13.28 1.93
C PRO A 153 -21.24 -12.10 1.07
N ALA A 154 -20.63 -12.01 -0.10
CA ALA A 154 -21.10 -11.27 -1.25
C ALA A 154 -20.70 -9.79 -1.30
N TYR A 155 -19.58 -9.59 -1.97
CA TYR A 155 -19.27 -8.44 -2.83
C TYR A 155 -20.40 -8.04 -3.81
N CYS A 156 -21.65 -8.51 -3.66
CA CYS A 156 -22.83 -8.08 -4.41
C CYS A 156 -23.06 -6.57 -4.34
N TRP A 157 -22.70 -5.92 -3.22
CA TRP A 157 -22.80 -4.47 -3.10
C TRP A 157 -22.01 -3.74 -4.20
N VAL A 158 -20.94 -4.36 -4.73
CA VAL A 158 -20.15 -3.83 -5.85
C VAL A 158 -21.06 -3.61 -7.06
N SER A 159 -21.86 -4.60 -7.46
CA SER A 159 -22.74 -4.46 -8.62
C SER A 159 -24.06 -3.75 -8.27
N GLU A 160 -24.69 -4.12 -7.15
CA GLU A 160 -26.03 -3.69 -6.77
C GLU A 160 -26.08 -2.23 -6.30
N SER A 161 -24.96 -1.72 -5.79
CA SER A 161 -24.84 -0.35 -5.28
C SER A 161 -23.76 0.44 -6.03
N ALA A 162 -22.49 0.07 -5.95
CA ALA A 162 -21.42 0.95 -6.45
C ALA A 162 -21.46 1.14 -7.98
N LEU A 163 -21.36 0.05 -8.74
CA LEU A 163 -21.37 0.08 -10.20
C LEU A 163 -22.73 0.52 -10.75
N LYS A 164 -23.83 0.19 -10.07
CA LYS A 164 -25.18 0.66 -10.44
C LYS A 164 -25.28 2.19 -10.44
N HIS A 165 -24.75 2.85 -9.42
CA HIS A 165 -24.77 4.32 -9.35
C HIS A 165 -23.86 4.96 -10.41
N LEU A 166 -22.68 4.39 -10.65
CA LEU A 166 -21.77 4.88 -11.68
C LEU A 166 -22.29 4.67 -13.10
N LEU A 167 -22.96 3.56 -13.39
CA LEU A 167 -23.57 3.29 -14.70
C LEU A 167 -24.89 4.03 -14.90
N ASN A 168 -25.55 4.43 -13.80
CA ASN A 168 -26.98 4.76 -13.76
C ASN A 168 -27.85 3.68 -14.41
N ASP A 169 -27.43 2.42 -14.28
CA ASP A 169 -28.08 1.22 -14.81
C ASP A 169 -27.51 -0.01 -14.09
N ARG A 170 -28.10 -1.18 -14.28
CA ARG A 170 -27.52 -2.44 -13.80
C ARG A 170 -26.44 -2.93 -14.75
N LEU A 171 -25.42 -3.60 -14.19
CA LEU A 171 -24.53 -4.41 -15.02
C LEU A 171 -25.32 -5.49 -15.77
N PRO A 172 -24.96 -5.81 -17.02
CA PRO A 172 -25.53 -6.96 -17.70
C PRO A 172 -25.27 -8.25 -16.88
N GLU A 173 -26.28 -9.11 -16.74
CA GLU A 173 -26.22 -10.32 -15.89
C GLU A 173 -25.00 -11.20 -16.18
N ARG A 174 -24.59 -11.31 -17.44
CA ARG A 174 -23.41 -12.09 -17.84
C ARG A 174 -22.09 -11.47 -17.36
N VAL A 175 -22.01 -10.14 -17.36
CA VAL A 175 -20.82 -9.40 -16.88
C VAL A 175 -20.74 -9.51 -15.36
N GLU A 176 -21.87 -9.37 -14.66
CA GLU A 176 -21.94 -9.54 -13.21
C GLU A 176 -21.55 -10.97 -12.80
N ALA A 177 -22.13 -11.98 -13.44
CA ALA A 177 -21.78 -13.37 -13.18
C ALA A 177 -20.28 -13.63 -13.38
N LYS A 178 -19.69 -13.07 -14.45
CA LYS A 178 -18.26 -13.23 -14.73
C LYS A 178 -17.39 -12.48 -13.72
N LEU A 179 -17.81 -11.29 -13.29
CA LEU A 179 -17.14 -10.51 -12.25
C LEU A 179 -17.05 -11.30 -10.94
N PHE A 180 -18.17 -11.89 -10.50
CA PHE A 180 -18.21 -12.67 -9.27
C PHE A 180 -17.45 -13.99 -9.37
N GLU A 181 -17.48 -14.66 -10.52
CA GLU A 181 -16.62 -15.81 -10.79
C GLU A 181 -15.13 -15.45 -10.62
N CYS A 182 -14.71 -14.27 -11.10
CA CYS A 182 -13.33 -13.81 -10.94
C CYS A 182 -12.96 -13.55 -9.48
N PHE A 183 -13.89 -13.06 -8.66
CA PHE A 183 -13.69 -12.85 -7.22
C PHE A 183 -13.62 -14.17 -6.45
N ASP A 184 -14.50 -15.12 -6.74
CA ASP A 184 -14.48 -16.46 -6.12
C ASP A 184 -13.23 -17.27 -6.48
N CYS A 185 -12.64 -16.98 -7.63
CA CYS A 185 -11.44 -17.65 -8.08
C CYS A 185 -10.14 -17.08 -7.51
N LEU A 186 -10.17 -15.95 -6.77
CA LEU A 186 -8.98 -15.32 -6.23
C LEU A 186 -8.16 -16.31 -5.39
N PRO A 187 -6.81 -16.28 -5.52
CA PRO A 187 -5.94 -17.00 -4.59
C PRO A 187 -6.23 -16.60 -3.13
N PRO A 188 -5.97 -17.48 -2.14
CA PRO A 188 -6.34 -17.26 -0.74
C PRO A 188 -5.87 -15.92 -0.14
N GLU A 189 -4.72 -15.44 -0.60
CA GLU A 189 -4.07 -14.22 -0.11
C GLU A 189 -4.42 -12.96 -0.91
N ALA A 190 -4.92 -13.14 -2.13
CA ALA A 190 -5.18 -12.05 -3.04
C ALA A 190 -6.53 -11.42 -2.76
N TYR A 191 -6.62 -10.10 -2.95
CA TYR A 191 -7.87 -9.37 -2.86
C TYR A 191 -7.97 -8.30 -3.93
N VAL A 192 -9.21 -7.96 -4.26
CA VAL A 192 -9.51 -6.78 -5.05
C VAL A 192 -9.48 -5.57 -4.13
N PHE A 193 -8.70 -4.55 -4.50
CA PHE A 193 -8.58 -3.31 -3.72
C PHE A 193 -9.18 -2.10 -4.45
N GLN A 194 -9.34 -2.20 -5.78
CA GLN A 194 -9.88 -1.13 -6.60
C GLN A 194 -10.65 -1.69 -7.80
N ILE A 195 -11.78 -1.05 -8.12
CA ILE A 195 -12.68 -1.40 -9.21
C ILE A 195 -13.05 -0.13 -9.96
N GLY A 196 -13.18 -0.18 -11.28
CA GLY A 196 -13.63 1.01 -12.01
C GLY A 196 -14.23 0.77 -13.38
N LEU A 197 -14.73 1.87 -13.93
CA LEU A 197 -15.43 1.95 -15.20
C LEU A 197 -14.76 3.02 -16.06
N MET A 198 -14.48 2.66 -17.31
CA MET A 198 -13.91 3.56 -18.31
C MET A 198 -14.99 4.49 -18.89
N LEU A 199 -15.68 5.26 -18.04
CA LEU A 199 -16.88 6.04 -18.39
C LEU A 199 -16.61 7.03 -19.53
N ALA A 200 -15.42 7.64 -19.57
CA ALA A 200 -14.99 8.53 -20.65
C ALA A 200 -14.99 7.87 -22.05
N ARG A 201 -14.86 6.54 -22.09
CA ARG A 201 -14.84 5.73 -23.32
C ARG A 201 -16.22 5.16 -23.68
N ASN A 202 -17.26 5.49 -22.90
CA ASN A 202 -18.63 5.00 -23.04
C ASN A 202 -18.73 3.46 -23.09
N ILE A 203 -17.86 2.79 -22.33
CA ILE A 203 -17.87 1.33 -22.17
C ILE A 203 -18.75 1.02 -20.95
N LYS A 204 -19.84 0.29 -21.17
CA LYS A 204 -20.85 -0.01 -20.13
C LYS A 204 -20.93 -1.48 -19.75
N ASP A 205 -20.28 -2.34 -20.52
CA ASP A 205 -20.29 -3.79 -20.43
C ASP A 205 -18.91 -4.37 -20.07
N ALA A 206 -18.01 -3.53 -19.54
CA ALA A 206 -16.74 -3.99 -18.99
C ALA A 206 -16.36 -3.24 -17.71
N VAL A 207 -15.77 -3.97 -16.76
CA VAL A 207 -15.32 -3.48 -15.45
C VAL A 207 -13.83 -3.74 -15.30
N ARG A 208 -13.05 -2.73 -14.93
CA ARG A 208 -11.64 -2.91 -14.54
C ARG A 208 -11.58 -3.36 -13.08
N VAL A 209 -10.81 -4.39 -12.82
CA VAL A 209 -10.53 -4.93 -11.48
C VAL A 209 -9.03 -4.93 -11.25
N CYS A 210 -8.61 -4.36 -10.13
CA CYS A 210 -7.22 -4.29 -9.67
C CYS A 210 -7.04 -5.19 -8.44
N ILE A 211 -6.10 -6.14 -8.53
CA ILE A 211 -5.89 -7.22 -7.58
C ILE A 211 -4.52 -7.05 -6.93
N ARG A 212 -4.47 -7.11 -5.60
CA ARG A 212 -3.25 -6.99 -4.80
C ARG A 212 -2.97 -8.29 -4.05
N ASP A 213 -1.72 -8.44 -3.62
CA ASP A 213 -1.21 -9.56 -2.80
C ASP A 213 -1.39 -10.93 -3.48
N ILE A 214 -1.49 -10.93 -4.81
CA ILE A 214 -1.35 -12.13 -5.63
C ILE A 214 0.14 -12.46 -5.79
N ALA A 215 0.54 -13.66 -5.35
CA ALA A 215 1.92 -14.08 -5.51
C ALA A 215 2.26 -14.21 -7.01
N PRO A 216 3.45 -13.79 -7.47
CA PRO A 216 3.83 -13.91 -8.88
C PRO A 216 3.67 -15.31 -9.47
N ALA A 217 3.91 -16.36 -8.68
CA ALA A 217 3.74 -17.76 -9.08
C ALA A 217 2.27 -18.20 -9.26
N GLN A 218 1.31 -17.47 -8.68
CA GLN A 218 -0.13 -17.78 -8.73
C GLN A 218 -0.87 -17.00 -9.82
N ILE A 219 -0.25 -15.98 -10.42
CA ILE A 219 -0.87 -15.14 -11.46
C ILE A 219 -1.32 -15.98 -12.65
N GLY A 220 -0.46 -16.87 -13.17
CA GLY A 220 -0.78 -17.71 -14.32
C GLY A 220 -1.95 -18.66 -14.03
N GLU A 221 -1.90 -19.37 -12.90
CA GLU A 221 -2.96 -20.30 -12.47
C GLU A 221 -4.31 -19.56 -12.29
N TYR A 222 -4.29 -18.39 -11.66
CA TYR A 222 -5.49 -17.58 -11.48
C TYR A 222 -6.11 -17.16 -12.83
N LEU A 223 -5.29 -16.62 -13.74
CA LEU A 223 -5.75 -16.20 -15.06
C LEU A 223 -6.30 -17.37 -15.89
N GLN A 224 -5.67 -18.55 -15.79
CA GLN A 224 -6.19 -19.78 -16.40
C GLN A 224 -7.57 -20.15 -15.87
N LYS A 225 -7.73 -20.12 -14.53
CA LYS A 225 -8.97 -20.50 -13.84
C LYS A 225 -10.15 -19.61 -14.22
N ILE A 226 -9.92 -18.31 -14.40
CA ILE A 226 -10.96 -17.35 -14.83
C ILE A 226 -11.13 -17.28 -16.36
N GLY A 227 -10.42 -18.10 -17.12
CA GLY A 227 -10.57 -18.20 -18.58
C GLY A 227 -9.98 -17.03 -19.36
N TRP A 228 -8.87 -16.45 -18.89
CA TRP A 228 -8.11 -15.47 -19.67
C TRP A 228 -7.54 -16.12 -20.95
N PRO A 229 -7.64 -15.48 -22.13
CA PRO A 229 -7.38 -16.14 -23.41
C PRO A 229 -5.91 -16.23 -23.83
N GLY A 230 -4.98 -15.66 -23.07
CA GLY A 230 -3.54 -15.67 -23.39
C GLY A 230 -2.82 -16.95 -22.96
N SER A 231 -1.57 -17.10 -23.38
CA SER A 231 -0.69 -18.20 -22.99
C SER A 231 -0.17 -18.03 -21.56
N VAL A 232 -0.61 -18.93 -20.68
CA VAL A 232 -0.26 -18.91 -19.26
C VAL A 232 1.21 -19.27 -19.06
N GLU A 233 1.74 -20.18 -19.87
CA GLU A 233 3.14 -20.61 -19.79
C GLU A 233 4.09 -19.45 -20.11
N ILE A 234 3.84 -18.73 -21.22
CA ILE A 234 4.65 -17.57 -21.64
C ILE A 234 4.50 -16.45 -20.60
N LEU A 235 3.27 -16.21 -20.13
CA LEU A 235 3.02 -15.20 -19.13
C LEU A 235 3.80 -15.46 -17.84
N GLN A 236 3.82 -16.72 -17.37
CA GLN A 236 4.45 -17.07 -16.10
C GLN A 236 5.98 -16.93 -16.15
N GLU A 237 6.60 -17.12 -17.31
CA GLU A 237 8.01 -16.78 -17.54
C GLU A 237 8.25 -15.27 -17.40
N PHE A 238 7.44 -14.45 -18.08
CA PHE A 238 7.54 -13.00 -18.00
C PHE A 238 7.31 -12.47 -16.56
N VAL A 239 6.29 -12.99 -15.87
CA VAL A 239 5.97 -12.59 -14.49
C VAL A 239 7.11 -12.92 -13.52
N ARG A 240 7.75 -14.09 -13.68
CA ARG A 240 8.93 -14.45 -12.88
C ARG A 240 10.09 -13.49 -13.12
N GLU A 241 10.35 -13.16 -14.39
CA GLU A 241 11.40 -12.22 -14.76
C GLU A 241 11.18 -10.84 -14.14
N ILE A 242 9.97 -10.26 -14.22
CA ILE A 242 9.73 -8.93 -13.64
C ILE A 242 9.71 -8.94 -12.11
N ALA A 243 9.31 -10.06 -11.49
CA ALA A 243 9.27 -10.20 -10.03
C ALA A 243 10.67 -10.10 -9.38
N ASP A 244 11.74 -10.45 -10.09
CA ASP A 244 13.11 -10.32 -9.60
C ASP A 244 13.57 -8.86 -9.45
N PHE A 245 12.90 -7.92 -10.14
CA PHE A 245 13.26 -6.51 -10.08
C PHE A 245 12.49 -5.72 -9.03
N VAL A 246 11.25 -6.13 -8.70
CA VAL A 246 10.25 -5.29 -8.01
C VAL A 246 9.86 -5.89 -6.66
N GLU A 247 9.26 -5.09 -5.78
CA GLU A 247 8.85 -5.57 -4.45
C GLU A 247 7.43 -6.15 -4.44
N ARG A 248 6.55 -5.63 -5.29
CA ARG A 248 5.15 -6.05 -5.39
C ARG A 248 4.65 -5.85 -6.82
N ILE A 249 3.81 -6.78 -7.26
CA ILE A 249 3.06 -6.72 -8.52
C ILE A 249 1.58 -6.75 -8.17
N ASP A 250 0.84 -5.71 -8.56
CA ASP A 250 -0.62 -5.73 -8.55
C ASP A 250 -1.11 -6.04 -9.99
N LEU A 251 -2.18 -6.83 -10.11
CA LEU A 251 -2.71 -7.33 -11.39
C LEU A 251 -4.01 -6.61 -11.77
N ASP A 252 -4.04 -6.10 -12.99
CA ASP A 252 -5.22 -5.46 -13.56
C ASP A 252 -5.85 -6.31 -14.66
N ILE A 253 -7.15 -6.55 -14.55
CA ILE A 253 -7.94 -7.24 -15.58
C ILE A 253 -9.20 -6.45 -15.95
N ASP A 254 -9.56 -6.47 -17.22
CA ASP A 254 -10.86 -5.96 -17.70
C ASP A 254 -11.82 -7.15 -17.87
N ILE A 255 -13.01 -7.07 -17.25
CA ILE A 255 -14.00 -8.13 -17.22
C ILE A 255 -15.27 -7.67 -17.94
N SER A 256 -15.68 -8.40 -18.98
CA SER A 256 -16.96 -8.28 -19.68
C SER A 256 -17.75 -9.59 -19.50
N ASP A 257 -18.41 -10.10 -20.54
CA ASP A 257 -18.95 -11.48 -20.56
C ASP A 257 -17.85 -12.56 -20.53
N ARG A 258 -16.58 -12.13 -20.63
CA ARG A 258 -15.33 -12.88 -20.47
C ARG A 258 -14.25 -11.94 -19.96
N VAL A 259 -13.13 -12.50 -19.48
CA VAL A 259 -11.93 -11.72 -19.19
C VAL A 259 -11.29 -11.28 -20.51
N LEU A 260 -11.02 -9.99 -20.66
CA LEU A 260 -10.45 -9.44 -21.89
C LEU A 260 -8.95 -9.79 -22.01
N PRO A 261 -8.40 -9.88 -23.24
CA PRO A 261 -7.01 -10.30 -23.45
C PRO A 261 -5.95 -9.39 -22.81
N LYS A 262 -6.23 -8.08 -22.74
CA LYS A 262 -5.29 -7.09 -22.23
C LYS A 262 -5.31 -7.07 -20.70
N ILE A 263 -4.16 -7.28 -20.09
CA ILE A 263 -3.95 -7.19 -18.64
C ILE A 263 -2.84 -6.19 -18.31
N GLY A 264 -2.77 -5.76 -17.05
CA GLY A 264 -1.75 -4.84 -16.56
C GLY A 264 -1.01 -5.39 -15.34
N PHE A 265 0.29 -5.11 -15.27
CA PHE A 265 1.14 -5.41 -14.11
C PHE A 265 1.65 -4.11 -13.51
N GLU A 266 1.13 -3.74 -12.34
CA GLU A 266 1.60 -2.58 -11.60
C GLU A 266 2.80 -2.95 -10.73
N CYS A 267 3.97 -2.47 -11.10
CA CYS A 267 5.26 -2.76 -10.48
C CYS A 267 5.60 -1.70 -9.44
N TYR A 268 5.67 -2.10 -8.17
CA TYR A 268 5.86 -1.21 -7.03
C TYR A 268 7.23 -1.34 -6.36
N PHE A 269 7.67 -0.21 -5.80
CA PHE A 269 8.79 -0.10 -4.86
C PHE A 269 8.37 0.77 -3.68
N SER A 270 8.72 0.36 -2.46
CA SER A 270 8.45 1.10 -1.22
C SER A 270 9.27 2.39 -1.11
N LYS A 271 10.47 2.41 -1.68
CA LYS A 271 11.42 3.52 -1.62
C LYS A 271 11.62 4.16 -2.99
N GLN A 272 11.91 5.46 -3.01
CA GLN A 272 12.19 6.21 -4.24
C GLN A 272 13.63 6.00 -4.73
N PRO A 273 13.97 6.28 -6.01
CA PRO A 273 15.23 5.90 -6.65
C PRO A 273 16.52 6.25 -5.89
N LYS A 274 16.54 7.37 -5.14
CA LYS A 274 17.70 7.76 -4.32
C LYS A 274 18.00 6.78 -3.17
N LEU A 275 17.00 6.02 -2.72
CA LEU A 275 17.08 5.09 -1.60
C LEU A 275 16.84 3.63 -2.03
N GLU A 276 16.61 3.39 -3.32
CA GLU A 276 16.32 2.07 -3.88
C GLU A 276 16.95 1.95 -5.28
N PRO A 277 18.16 1.38 -5.37
CA PRO A 277 18.91 1.29 -6.62
C PRO A 277 18.26 0.36 -7.66
N ARG A 278 17.37 -0.57 -7.25
CA ARG A 278 16.66 -1.44 -8.20
C ARG A 278 15.78 -0.67 -9.19
N TRP A 279 15.37 0.55 -8.86
CA TRP A 279 14.71 1.43 -9.82
C TRP A 279 15.51 1.61 -11.11
N GLN A 280 16.81 1.87 -11.00
CA GLN A 280 17.68 2.02 -12.18
C GLN A 280 17.74 0.71 -12.97
N ILE A 281 17.95 -0.40 -12.28
CA ILE A 281 18.09 -1.73 -12.89
C ILE A 281 16.81 -2.10 -13.66
N PHE A 282 15.64 -1.87 -13.05
CA PHE A 282 14.35 -2.15 -13.67
C PHE A 282 14.08 -1.25 -14.87
N LEU A 283 14.38 0.06 -14.80
CA LEU A 283 14.21 0.94 -15.94
C LEU A 283 15.18 0.65 -17.08
N ASP A 284 16.40 0.19 -16.77
CA ASP A 284 17.35 -0.29 -17.79
C ASP A 284 16.84 -1.56 -18.49
N TYR A 285 16.21 -2.46 -17.75
CA TYR A 285 15.52 -3.62 -18.30
C TYR A 285 14.40 -3.19 -19.26
N LEU A 286 13.55 -2.23 -18.87
CA LEU A 286 12.49 -1.71 -19.74
C LEU A 286 13.06 -1.04 -21.00
N GLU A 287 14.17 -0.32 -20.89
CA GLU A 287 14.86 0.31 -22.04
C GLU A 287 15.38 -0.73 -23.03
N ARG A 288 16.07 -1.78 -22.53
CA ARG A 288 16.56 -2.89 -23.38
C ARG A 288 15.43 -3.63 -24.12
N ASN A 289 14.24 -3.65 -23.52
CA ASN A 289 13.04 -4.26 -24.10
C ASN A 289 12.19 -3.29 -24.92
N ASN A 290 12.68 -2.08 -25.23
CA ASN A 290 11.96 -1.04 -25.98
C ASN A 290 10.65 -0.57 -25.32
N LEU A 291 10.50 -0.78 -24.01
CA LEU A 291 9.35 -0.34 -23.22
C LEU A 291 9.58 1.04 -22.59
N CYS A 292 10.81 1.54 -22.58
CA CYS A 292 11.18 2.85 -22.04
C CYS A 292 12.25 3.54 -22.90
N LEU A 293 12.07 4.82 -23.21
CA LEU A 293 13.09 5.61 -23.90
C LEU A 293 14.13 6.17 -22.91
N PRO A 294 15.42 6.31 -23.30
CA PRO A 294 16.47 6.79 -22.40
C PRO A 294 16.18 8.15 -21.75
N GLN A 295 15.54 9.06 -22.49
CA GLN A 295 15.18 10.39 -21.98
C GLN A 295 14.03 10.30 -20.95
N LYS A 296 13.07 9.40 -21.17
CA LYS A 296 11.97 9.13 -20.23
C LYS A 296 12.51 8.54 -18.93
N ARG A 297 13.41 7.53 -19.02
CA ARG A 297 14.13 6.97 -17.86
C ARG A 297 14.83 8.07 -17.04
N ALA A 298 15.61 8.92 -17.70
CA ALA A 298 16.30 10.02 -17.03
C ALA A 298 15.31 10.99 -16.35
N GLY A 299 14.20 11.29 -17.02
CA GLY A 299 13.11 12.10 -16.46
C GLY A 299 12.50 11.47 -15.20
N LEU A 300 12.24 10.15 -15.20
CA LEU A 300 11.67 9.44 -14.05
C LEU A 300 12.62 9.49 -12.85
N LEU A 301 13.90 9.16 -13.05
CA LEU A 301 14.88 9.12 -11.96
C LEU A 301 15.10 10.49 -11.30
N ALA A 302 14.92 11.57 -12.07
CA ALA A 302 15.01 12.95 -11.58
C ALA A 302 13.69 13.47 -10.96
N TYR A 303 12.56 12.78 -11.16
CA TYR A 303 11.25 13.28 -10.75
C TYR A 303 11.09 13.34 -9.21
N PRO A 304 11.43 12.33 -8.40
CA PRO A 304 11.11 12.34 -6.98
C PRO A 304 11.74 13.50 -6.19
N GLY A 305 10.96 14.10 -5.29
CA GLY A 305 11.39 15.24 -4.49
C GLY A 305 10.23 15.90 -3.76
N PHE A 306 10.45 17.12 -3.26
CA PHE A 306 9.41 17.88 -2.58
C PHE A 306 9.47 19.36 -2.94
N LEU A 307 8.35 20.06 -2.78
CA LEU A 307 8.21 21.50 -2.97
C LEU A 307 7.66 22.13 -1.69
N ARG A 308 8.22 23.30 -1.36
CA ARG A 308 7.88 24.13 -0.20
C ARG A 308 7.59 25.55 -0.66
N GLU A 309 6.92 26.35 0.16
CA GLU A 309 6.64 27.76 -0.14
C GLU A 309 7.90 28.54 -0.56
N SER A 310 9.03 28.26 0.11
CA SER A 310 10.34 28.86 -0.20
C SER A 310 10.87 28.54 -1.61
N ALA A 311 10.43 27.45 -2.23
CA ALA A 311 10.88 27.05 -3.57
C ALA A 311 10.13 27.77 -4.70
N ALA A 312 8.96 28.35 -4.42
CA ALA A 312 8.12 29.02 -5.42
C ALA A 312 7.36 30.23 -4.83
N PRO A 313 8.05 31.22 -4.22
CA PRO A 313 7.39 32.25 -3.41
C PRO A 313 6.40 33.13 -4.19
N ASN A 314 6.60 33.31 -5.49
CA ASN A 314 5.72 34.12 -6.34
C ASN A 314 4.53 33.33 -6.90
N ASP A 315 4.64 32.00 -6.98
CA ASP A 315 3.64 31.13 -7.57
C ASP A 315 2.86 30.33 -6.52
N TRP A 316 3.31 30.36 -5.26
CA TRP A 316 2.68 29.66 -4.16
C TRP A 316 1.30 30.24 -3.84
N PRO A 317 0.23 29.42 -3.89
CA PRO A 317 -1.12 29.91 -3.63
C PRO A 317 -1.28 30.42 -2.20
N SER A 318 -1.67 31.68 -2.05
CA SER A 318 -1.76 32.35 -0.74
C SER A 318 -2.71 31.68 0.26
N TYR A 319 -3.71 30.93 -0.21
CA TYR A 319 -4.60 30.17 0.69
C TYR A 319 -3.90 28.96 1.31
N LEU A 320 -2.90 28.35 0.65
CA LEU A 320 -2.11 27.28 1.25
C LEU A 320 -1.26 27.82 2.39
N SER A 321 -0.60 28.97 2.17
CA SER A 321 0.16 29.66 3.22
C SER A 321 -0.74 30.06 4.39
N ARG A 322 -1.94 30.60 4.11
CA ARG A 322 -2.91 30.97 5.15
C ARG A 322 -3.42 29.77 5.92
N ALA A 323 -3.82 28.70 5.23
CA ALA A 323 -4.31 27.47 5.86
C ALA A 323 -3.26 26.85 6.79
N ALA A 324 -2.00 26.81 6.35
CA ALA A 324 -0.89 26.33 7.18
C ALA A 324 -0.67 27.22 8.41
N ARG A 325 -0.75 28.55 8.27
CA ARG A 325 -0.59 29.48 9.40
C ARG A 325 -1.77 29.47 10.37
N THR A 326 -2.97 29.09 9.95
CA THR A 326 -4.14 29.00 10.84
C THR A 326 -4.20 27.74 11.72
N LEU A 327 -3.34 26.75 11.47
CA LEU A 327 -3.22 25.58 12.34
C LEU A 327 -2.51 25.95 13.65
N GLU A 328 -2.93 25.35 14.77
CA GLU A 328 -2.44 25.69 16.11
C GLU A 328 -0.90 25.70 16.16
N ASN A 329 -0.34 26.80 16.69
CA ASN A 329 1.10 27.10 16.85
C ASN A 329 1.85 27.75 15.67
N ASN A 330 1.20 28.20 14.58
CA ASN A 330 1.86 28.97 13.50
C ASN A 330 3.07 28.27 12.83
N ASN A 331 3.24 26.96 13.06
CA ASN A 331 4.44 26.19 12.69
C ASN A 331 4.15 25.09 11.65
N ALA A 332 3.02 25.18 10.95
CA ALA A 332 2.73 24.28 9.84
C ALA A 332 3.27 24.83 8.53
N GLU A 333 3.78 23.93 7.70
CA GLU A 333 4.24 24.22 6.35
C GLU A 333 3.50 23.33 5.36
N ALA A 334 2.98 23.94 4.31
CA ALA A 334 2.41 23.21 3.19
C ALA A 334 3.53 22.62 2.33
N VAL A 335 3.52 21.31 2.10
CA VAL A 335 4.54 20.60 1.32
C VAL A 335 3.89 19.70 0.29
N PHE A 336 4.42 19.75 -0.93
CA PHE A 336 4.05 18.85 -2.02
C PHE A 336 5.15 17.81 -2.22
N PHE A 337 4.80 16.52 -2.18
CA PHE A 337 5.71 15.40 -2.37
C PHE A 337 5.50 14.78 -3.75
N ARG A 338 6.55 14.79 -4.56
CA ARG A 338 6.61 14.15 -5.89
C ARG A 338 7.27 12.79 -5.74
N LYS A 339 6.62 11.74 -6.23
CA LYS A 339 7.14 10.37 -6.23
C LYS A 339 6.77 9.63 -7.51
N ILE A 340 7.55 8.62 -7.87
CA ILE A 340 7.08 7.57 -8.77
C ILE A 340 6.20 6.66 -7.91
N HIS A 341 4.93 6.50 -8.30
CA HIS A 341 3.97 5.64 -7.60
C HIS A 341 4.20 4.17 -7.97
N HIS A 342 4.13 3.86 -9.27
CA HIS A 342 4.46 2.55 -9.82
C HIS A 342 4.76 2.68 -11.32
N ILE A 343 5.26 1.59 -11.92
CA ILE A 343 5.30 1.42 -13.38
C ILE A 343 4.33 0.32 -13.77
N LYS A 344 3.42 0.60 -14.70
CA LYS A 344 2.48 -0.39 -15.21
C LYS A 344 2.97 -0.94 -16.53
N ILE A 345 3.05 -2.26 -16.65
CA ILE A 345 3.32 -2.92 -17.92
C ILE A 345 2.00 -3.46 -18.47
N VAL A 346 1.61 -2.99 -19.65
CA VAL A 346 0.46 -3.51 -20.41
C VAL A 346 0.92 -4.76 -21.15
N TYR A 347 0.23 -5.87 -20.92
CA TYR A 347 0.53 -7.16 -21.52
C TYR A 347 -0.66 -7.64 -22.36
N GLN A 348 -0.39 -8.03 -23.60
CA GLN A 348 -1.38 -8.52 -24.56
C GLN A 348 -0.67 -9.29 -25.68
N ASP A 349 -1.35 -10.27 -26.29
CA ASP A 349 -0.80 -11.09 -27.38
C ASP A 349 0.53 -11.75 -26.99
N ASP A 350 0.58 -12.30 -25.77
CA ASP A 350 1.71 -13.03 -25.18
C ASP A 350 3.04 -12.27 -25.13
N ARG A 351 2.96 -10.93 -25.01
CA ARG A 351 4.15 -10.07 -24.84
C ARG A 351 3.80 -8.73 -24.16
N PRO A 352 4.77 -8.07 -23.49
CA PRO A 352 4.60 -6.70 -23.04
C PRO A 352 4.47 -5.75 -24.24
N GLN A 353 3.43 -4.92 -24.25
CA GLN A 353 3.14 -3.96 -25.32
C GLN A 353 3.67 -2.56 -25.00
N LEU A 354 3.52 -2.14 -23.75
CA LEU A 354 3.79 -0.77 -23.33
C LEU A 354 4.09 -0.72 -21.83
N ALA A 355 5.05 0.11 -21.42
CA ALA A 355 5.18 0.52 -20.03
C ALA A 355 4.70 1.97 -19.85
N LYS A 356 4.04 2.23 -18.73
CA LYS A 356 3.55 3.55 -18.32
C LYS A 356 4.02 3.85 -16.90
N ALA A 357 4.54 5.05 -16.65
CA ALA A 357 4.85 5.49 -15.30
C ALA A 357 3.68 6.27 -14.71
N TYR A 358 3.33 5.94 -13.47
CA TYR A 358 2.39 6.72 -12.68
C TYR A 358 3.21 7.62 -11.76
N LEU A 359 3.26 8.90 -12.11
CA LEU A 359 3.89 9.94 -11.30
C LEU A 359 2.84 10.51 -10.36
N ALA A 360 3.16 10.57 -9.07
CA ALA A 360 2.20 11.03 -8.08
C ALA A 360 2.71 12.24 -7.31
N MET A 361 1.76 13.09 -6.94
CA MET A 361 1.93 14.28 -6.14
C MET A 361 0.98 14.24 -4.95
N GLY A 362 1.56 14.27 -3.75
CA GLY A 362 0.82 14.37 -2.49
C GLY A 362 1.01 15.73 -1.82
N TYR A 363 -0.08 16.41 -1.51
CA TYR A 363 -0.12 17.60 -0.68
C TYR A 363 -0.30 17.21 0.78
N ARG A 364 0.59 17.68 1.65
CA ARG A 364 0.46 17.51 3.11
C ARG A 364 0.79 18.81 3.83
N SER A 365 0.09 19.07 4.92
CA SER A 365 0.52 20.06 5.90
C SER A 365 1.44 19.39 6.91
N ILE A 366 2.66 19.91 7.02
CA ILE A 366 3.70 19.46 7.95
C ILE A 366 3.72 20.45 9.11
N ASP A 367 3.06 20.13 10.21
CA ASP A 367 3.13 20.88 11.47
C ASP A 367 4.13 20.26 12.44
N SER A 368 4.42 20.94 13.55
CA SER A 368 5.28 20.39 14.61
C SER A 368 4.71 19.08 15.14
N ALA A 369 3.39 18.94 15.22
CA ALA A 369 2.74 17.70 15.63
C ALA A 369 3.00 16.56 14.63
N PHE A 370 2.98 16.82 13.32
CA PHE A 370 3.35 15.88 12.27
C PHE A 370 4.83 15.55 12.33
N VAL A 371 5.71 16.53 12.48
CA VAL A 371 7.15 16.29 12.63
C VAL A 371 7.43 15.46 13.87
N ASP A 372 6.74 15.73 14.98
CA ASP A 372 6.87 14.98 16.22
C ASP A 372 6.26 13.58 16.09
N ARG A 373 5.09 13.42 15.45
CA ARG A 373 4.51 12.11 15.12
C ARG A 373 5.44 11.31 14.22
N TRP A 374 5.94 11.92 13.15
CA TRP A 374 6.85 11.31 12.20
C TRP A 374 8.21 10.98 12.83
N ARG A 375 8.76 11.85 13.71
CA ARG A 375 9.97 11.56 14.49
C ARG A 375 9.74 10.45 15.50
N LYS A 376 8.61 10.47 16.22
CA LYS A 376 8.21 9.37 17.12
C LYS A 376 8.04 8.08 16.35
N PHE A 377 7.51 8.14 15.14
CA PHE A 377 7.31 6.97 14.28
C PHE A 377 8.60 6.47 13.63
N THR A 378 9.49 7.36 13.16
CA THR A 378 10.81 6.96 12.67
C THR A 378 11.72 6.46 13.79
N ASN A 379 11.50 6.93 15.01
CA ASN A 379 12.10 6.38 16.23
C ASN A 379 11.17 5.35 16.91
N SER A 380 10.22 4.75 16.17
CA SER A 380 9.28 3.76 16.75
C SER A 380 9.93 2.43 17.05
N SER A 381 11.14 2.23 16.57
CA SER A 381 11.91 1.04 16.85
C SER A 381 13.39 1.33 17.04
N VAL A 382 14.03 0.48 17.83
CA VAL A 382 15.48 0.50 18.05
C VAL A 382 16.01 -0.88 17.71
N GLN A 383 16.81 -1.01 16.64
CA GLN A 383 17.50 -2.25 16.30
C GLN A 383 18.99 -2.17 16.68
N ILE A 384 19.49 -3.19 17.38
CA ILE A 384 20.87 -3.31 17.85
C ILE A 384 21.46 -4.58 17.26
N ASP A 385 22.60 -4.46 16.57
CA ASP A 385 23.36 -5.58 16.03
C ASP A 385 24.34 -6.14 17.06
N ASN A 386 24.79 -7.38 16.82
CA ASN A 386 25.72 -8.12 17.68
C ASN A 386 25.26 -8.14 19.14
N PHE A 387 23.96 -8.41 19.36
CA PHE A 387 23.34 -8.22 20.66
C PHE A 387 23.84 -9.21 21.71
N ILE A 388 24.03 -10.48 21.33
CA ILE A 388 24.67 -11.49 22.18
C ILE A 388 26.06 -11.83 21.66
N GLU A 389 26.90 -12.34 22.55
CA GLU A 389 28.28 -12.72 22.24
C GLU A 389 28.28 -13.83 21.16
N PRO A 390 29.21 -13.80 20.18
CA PRO A 390 29.27 -14.80 19.10
C PRO A 390 29.27 -16.24 19.60
N GLU A 391 29.98 -16.53 20.70
CA GLU A 391 30.04 -17.87 21.27
C GLU A 391 28.70 -18.32 21.86
N VAL A 392 27.88 -17.39 22.35
CA VAL A 392 26.53 -17.67 22.83
C VAL A 392 25.57 -17.87 21.65
N HIS A 393 25.72 -17.06 20.60
CA HIS A 393 24.97 -17.21 19.34
C HIS A 393 25.20 -18.59 18.69
N ASP A 394 26.43 -19.06 18.61
CA ASP A 394 26.76 -20.40 18.08
C ASP A 394 26.13 -21.52 18.92
N ARG A 395 26.17 -21.38 20.24
CA ARG A 395 25.53 -22.34 21.16
C ARG A 395 24.00 -22.32 21.01
N LEU A 396 23.40 -21.15 20.80
CA LEU A 396 21.97 -21.01 20.55
C LEU A 396 21.57 -21.70 19.23
N LEU A 397 22.34 -21.50 18.15
CA LEU A 397 22.12 -22.20 16.87
C LEU A 397 22.22 -23.71 17.02
N LYS A 398 23.22 -24.19 17.77
CA LYS A 398 23.32 -25.62 18.08
C LYS A 398 22.11 -26.11 18.87
N PHE A 399 21.70 -25.38 19.90
CA PHE A 399 20.56 -25.74 20.74
C PHE A 399 19.26 -25.86 19.95
N VAL A 400 18.93 -24.90 19.08
CA VAL A 400 17.68 -24.96 18.30
C VAL A 400 17.68 -26.14 17.32
N ARG A 401 18.82 -26.44 16.69
CA ARG A 401 18.94 -27.63 15.81
C ARG A 401 18.76 -28.93 16.58
N ASP A 402 19.42 -29.06 17.72
CA ASP A 402 19.31 -30.25 18.57
C ASP A 402 17.88 -30.39 19.16
N SER A 403 17.14 -29.28 19.27
CA SER A 403 15.77 -29.23 19.80
C SER A 403 14.68 -29.28 18.72
N GLN A 404 15.00 -29.50 17.44
CA GLN A 404 14.03 -29.44 16.32
C GLN A 404 12.76 -30.27 16.57
N ALA A 405 12.90 -31.48 17.12
CA ALA A 405 11.76 -32.38 17.36
C ALA A 405 10.80 -31.89 18.47
N GLN A 406 11.18 -30.87 19.24
CA GLN A 406 10.38 -30.29 20.31
C GLN A 406 9.60 -29.04 19.87
N PHE A 407 9.85 -28.54 18.66
CA PHE A 407 9.07 -27.42 18.13
C PHE A 407 7.67 -27.88 17.77
N MET A 408 6.68 -27.11 18.19
CA MET A 408 5.27 -27.36 17.91
C MET A 408 4.70 -26.20 17.10
N PRO A 409 3.74 -26.43 16.18
CA PRO A 409 3.04 -25.34 15.51
C PRO A 409 2.46 -24.37 16.53
N SER A 410 2.64 -23.06 16.33
CA SER A 410 2.02 -22.03 17.18
C SER A 410 0.50 -22.20 17.15
N GLU A 411 -0.17 -22.16 18.32
CA GLU A 411 -1.63 -22.28 18.41
C GLU A 411 -2.32 -21.25 17.51
N ILE A 412 -3.26 -21.74 16.70
CA ILE A 412 -4.21 -20.93 15.95
C ILE A 412 -5.16 -20.38 17.01
N GLY A 413 -5.01 -19.11 17.39
CA GLY A 413 -5.93 -18.45 18.31
C GLY A 413 -7.34 -18.46 17.73
N ILE A 414 -8.14 -19.45 18.09
CA ILE A 414 -9.58 -19.45 17.89
C ILE A 414 -10.14 -18.62 19.04
N ASP A 415 -9.99 -17.30 18.95
CA ASP A 415 -10.82 -16.41 19.74
C ASP A 415 -12.05 -16.04 18.92
N ASN A 416 -13.19 -16.02 19.60
CA ASN A 416 -14.53 -16.22 19.07
C ASN A 416 -15.11 -15.03 18.28
N THR A 417 -14.31 -14.44 17.39
CA THR A 417 -14.70 -13.50 16.34
C THR A 417 -13.91 -13.81 15.06
N ALA A 418 -14.40 -14.78 14.30
CA ALA A 418 -14.42 -14.76 12.83
C ALA A 418 -13.18 -14.20 12.07
N LEU A 419 -11.95 -14.57 12.44
CA LEU A 419 -10.73 -14.24 11.68
C LEU A 419 -9.83 -15.50 11.60
N ALA A 420 -9.54 -15.96 10.39
CA ALA A 420 -8.78 -17.19 10.17
C ALA A 420 -7.27 -17.01 10.40
N ILE A 421 -6.55 -18.14 10.34
CA ILE A 421 -5.10 -18.38 10.54
C ILE A 421 -4.24 -17.11 10.49
N HIS A 422 -4.16 -16.42 11.64
CA HIS A 422 -3.49 -15.12 11.79
C HIS A 422 -1.95 -15.24 11.77
N ARG A 423 -1.42 -16.44 11.97
CA ARG A 423 0.01 -16.74 12.15
C ARG A 423 0.31 -18.15 11.67
N ARG A 424 1.46 -18.33 11.01
CA ARG A 424 2.03 -19.64 10.70
C ARG A 424 3.49 -19.63 11.13
N SER A 425 3.80 -20.43 12.15
CA SER A 425 5.16 -20.58 12.72
C SER A 425 5.23 -21.82 13.61
N SER A 426 6.42 -22.19 14.06
CA SER A 426 6.61 -23.20 15.11
C SER A 426 7.28 -22.58 16.34
N ILE A 427 6.89 -22.99 17.55
CA ILE A 427 7.41 -22.46 18.81
C ILE A 427 8.08 -23.55 19.64
N LEU A 428 9.03 -23.14 20.48
CA LEU A 428 9.60 -23.97 21.55
C LEU A 428 9.25 -23.33 22.89
N GLU A 429 8.52 -24.06 23.74
CA GLU A 429 7.97 -23.50 24.98
C GLU A 429 9.03 -23.25 26.07
N SER A 430 10.09 -24.08 26.14
CA SER A 430 11.07 -24.02 27.23
C SER A 430 12.51 -23.99 26.72
N PHE A 431 13.23 -22.93 27.07
CA PHE A 431 14.65 -22.72 26.71
C PHE A 431 15.36 -21.86 27.79
N PRO A 432 15.37 -22.31 29.07
CA PRO A 432 15.65 -21.45 30.22
C PRO A 432 17.07 -20.85 30.27
N GLU A 433 18.07 -21.52 29.68
CA GLU A 433 19.43 -20.98 29.61
C GLU A 433 19.45 -19.68 28.77
N PHE A 434 18.96 -19.76 27.54
CA PHE A 434 19.01 -18.66 26.57
C PHE A 434 18.03 -17.55 26.94
N GLU A 435 16.85 -17.91 27.46
CA GLU A 435 15.91 -16.94 28.04
C GLU A 435 16.58 -16.12 29.15
N LYS A 436 17.27 -16.76 30.09
CA LYS A 436 17.95 -16.07 31.20
C LYS A 436 19.12 -15.20 30.74
N ILE A 437 19.81 -15.57 29.67
CA ILE A 437 20.89 -14.76 29.07
C ILE A 437 20.29 -13.52 28.40
N LEU A 438 19.27 -13.72 27.55
CA LEU A 438 18.60 -12.65 26.82
C LEU A 438 17.96 -11.65 27.78
N ASN A 439 17.19 -12.12 28.75
CA ASN A 439 16.50 -11.29 29.74
C ASN A 439 17.48 -10.42 30.55
N ARG A 440 18.66 -10.96 30.92
CA ARG A 440 19.68 -10.18 31.63
C ARG A 440 20.25 -9.06 30.76
N LYS A 441 20.52 -9.34 29.48
CA LYS A 441 21.01 -8.32 28.54
C LYS A 441 19.96 -7.26 28.26
N ILE A 442 18.72 -7.65 28.02
CA ILE A 442 17.60 -6.72 27.81
C ILE A 442 17.45 -5.82 29.04
N ALA A 443 17.32 -6.40 30.24
CA ALA A 443 17.14 -5.63 31.47
C ALA A 443 18.23 -4.57 31.71
N ALA A 444 19.47 -4.84 31.30
CA ALA A 444 20.59 -3.90 31.43
C ALA A 444 20.48 -2.67 30.50
N ILE A 445 19.75 -2.77 29.39
CA ILE A 445 19.60 -1.69 28.40
C ILE A 445 18.21 -1.08 28.36
N LEU A 446 17.22 -1.65 29.07
CA LEU A 446 15.83 -1.17 29.04
C LEU A 446 15.67 0.33 29.32
N PRO A 447 16.37 0.95 30.30
CA PRO A 447 16.27 2.40 30.51
C PRO A 447 16.70 3.22 29.29
N ASP A 448 17.77 2.80 28.60
CA ASP A 448 18.23 3.45 27.37
C ASP A 448 17.24 3.22 26.21
N ILE A 449 16.65 2.02 26.12
CA ILE A 449 15.60 1.72 25.14
C ILE A 449 14.35 2.57 25.38
N PHE A 450 13.87 2.70 26.63
CA PHE A 450 12.74 3.56 26.96
C PHE A 450 13.02 5.02 26.60
N SER A 451 14.21 5.52 26.91
CA SER A 451 14.63 6.86 26.53
C SER A 451 14.63 7.07 25.01
N LYS A 452 15.20 6.14 24.24
CA LYS A 452 15.25 6.22 22.77
C LYS A 452 13.87 6.15 22.11
N LEU A 453 12.96 5.35 22.67
CA LEU A 453 11.58 5.22 22.20
C LEU A 453 10.64 6.30 22.76
N GLY A 454 11.13 7.19 23.63
CA GLY A 454 10.31 8.20 24.29
C GLY A 454 9.23 7.63 25.21
N LEU A 455 9.43 6.43 25.75
CA LEU A 455 8.55 5.79 26.71
C LEU A 455 8.88 6.27 28.13
N PRO A 456 7.87 6.51 29.00
CA PRO A 456 8.12 6.79 30.41
C PRO A 456 8.70 5.56 31.10
N ASP A 457 9.48 5.77 32.17
CA ASP A 457 9.86 4.67 33.05
C ASP A 457 8.63 4.10 33.76
N PHE A 458 8.54 2.78 33.83
CA PHE A 458 7.50 2.07 34.58
C PHE A 458 8.08 0.87 35.33
N PRO A 459 7.46 0.46 36.46
CA PRO A 459 7.88 -0.73 37.17
C PRO A 459 7.63 -1.96 36.28
N ILE A 460 8.70 -2.72 36.00
CA ILE A 460 8.63 -3.95 35.20
C ILE A 460 8.13 -5.09 36.09
N GLU A 461 7.09 -5.80 35.65
CA GLU A 461 6.61 -7.02 36.31
C GLU A 461 7.44 -8.24 35.91
N ARG A 462 7.57 -8.46 34.60
CA ARG A 462 8.28 -9.60 34.02
C ARG A 462 8.70 -9.34 32.56
N LEU A 463 9.65 -10.14 32.11
CA LEU A 463 9.98 -10.32 30.70
C LEU A 463 9.42 -11.67 30.27
N GLU A 464 8.53 -11.66 29.29
CA GLU A 464 8.00 -12.86 28.65
C GLU A 464 8.78 -13.10 27.35
N THR A 465 9.21 -14.34 27.08
CA THR A 465 9.96 -14.68 25.86
C THR A 465 9.39 -15.96 25.25
N GLN A 466 9.31 -15.97 23.92
CA GLN A 466 8.95 -17.13 23.11
C GLN A 466 10.00 -17.32 22.02
N LEU A 467 10.47 -18.56 21.87
CA LEU A 467 11.38 -18.93 20.78
C LEU A 467 10.54 -19.48 19.63
N THR A 468 10.69 -18.87 18.45
CA THR A 468 9.88 -19.15 17.26
C THR A 468 10.78 -19.45 16.07
N ALA A 469 10.41 -20.44 15.27
CA ALA A 469 10.96 -20.72 13.96
C ALA A 469 9.92 -20.37 12.89
N HIS A 470 10.34 -19.55 11.91
CA HIS A 470 9.58 -19.31 10.69
C HIS A 470 10.35 -19.88 9.50
N ASN A 471 9.73 -20.79 8.75
CA ASN A 471 10.30 -21.42 7.57
C ASN A 471 9.53 -20.99 6.29
N ASP A 472 9.65 -21.74 5.21
CA ASP A 472 9.06 -21.42 3.92
C ASP A 472 7.54 -21.24 4.00
N GLY A 473 7.08 -20.08 3.51
CA GLY A 473 5.69 -19.69 3.50
C GLY A 473 5.11 -19.24 4.85
N ASP A 474 5.89 -19.25 5.93
CA ASP A 474 5.45 -18.76 7.25
C ASP A 474 5.30 -17.23 7.25
N TYR A 475 4.45 -16.71 8.14
CA TYR A 475 4.12 -15.29 8.28
C TYR A 475 3.42 -14.99 9.62
N TYR A 476 3.28 -13.71 9.95
CA TYR A 476 2.38 -13.24 11.00
C TYR A 476 1.70 -11.95 10.53
N ARG A 477 0.38 -11.98 10.33
CA ARG A 477 -0.40 -10.84 9.81
C ARG A 477 -0.38 -9.63 10.74
N VAL A 478 -0.86 -8.50 10.22
CA VAL A 478 -0.99 -7.25 10.98
C VAL A 478 -1.73 -7.49 12.30
N HIS A 479 -1.02 -7.30 13.42
CA HIS A 479 -1.54 -7.39 14.77
C HIS A 479 -0.89 -6.32 15.64
N ASN A 480 -1.37 -6.19 16.87
CA ASN A 480 -0.61 -5.59 17.95
C ASN A 480 -0.52 -6.60 19.10
N ASP A 481 0.38 -6.34 20.04
CA ASP A 481 0.67 -7.25 21.14
C ASP A 481 -0.03 -6.88 22.45
N SER A 482 -0.85 -5.82 22.45
CA SER A 482 -1.50 -5.29 23.65
C SER A 482 -3.01 -5.02 23.49
N GLY A 483 -3.64 -5.63 22.47
CA GLY A 483 -4.99 -5.32 22.03
C GLY A 483 -6.10 -6.02 22.82
N THR A 484 -5.76 -6.99 23.67
CA THR A 484 -6.73 -7.71 24.52
C THR A 484 -6.63 -7.26 25.98
N THR A 485 -7.68 -7.47 26.77
CA THR A 485 -7.67 -7.19 28.21
C THR A 485 -6.52 -7.92 28.92
N GLU A 486 -6.21 -9.15 28.49
CA GLU A 486 -5.15 -9.98 29.05
C GLU A 486 -3.73 -9.51 28.68
N SER A 487 -3.57 -8.88 27.51
CA SER A 487 -2.27 -8.43 26.99
C SER A 487 -2.03 -6.92 27.14
N SER A 488 -3.02 -6.18 27.66
CA SER A 488 -3.01 -4.70 27.77
C SER A 488 -1.88 -4.10 28.61
N ASP A 489 -1.16 -4.92 29.38
CA ASP A 489 0.00 -4.51 30.18
C ASP A 489 1.35 -4.77 29.50
N ARG A 490 1.36 -5.32 28.27
CA ARG A 490 2.56 -5.35 27.43
C ARG A 490 2.80 -3.96 26.87
N ILE A 491 3.94 -3.36 27.24
CA ILE A 491 4.28 -1.99 26.83
C ILE A 491 5.32 -1.97 25.72
N LEU A 492 6.25 -2.92 25.74
CA LEU A 492 7.34 -3.00 24.79
C LEU A 492 7.46 -4.42 24.26
N THR A 493 7.49 -4.55 22.93
CA THR A 493 7.79 -5.79 22.21
C THR A 493 9.26 -5.78 21.82
N TYR A 494 9.92 -6.94 21.88
CA TYR A 494 11.24 -7.15 21.32
C TYR A 494 11.31 -8.41 20.47
N VAL A 495 12.15 -8.40 19.45
CA VAL A 495 12.40 -9.55 18.58
C VAL A 495 13.90 -9.68 18.35
N TYR A 496 14.50 -10.72 18.93
CA TYR A 496 15.90 -11.07 18.66
C TYR A 496 15.99 -12.07 17.51
N TYR A 497 16.69 -11.71 16.44
CA TYR A 497 16.88 -12.46 15.21
C TYR A 497 18.18 -13.25 15.21
N PHE A 498 18.10 -14.51 14.80
CA PHE A 498 19.27 -15.34 14.56
C PHE A 498 18.98 -16.40 13.49
N TYR A 499 20.01 -16.79 12.75
CA TYR A 499 19.95 -17.85 11.74
C TYR A 499 21.35 -18.37 11.42
N GLN A 500 21.40 -19.56 10.82
CA GLN A 500 22.64 -20.12 10.31
C GLN A 500 23.12 -19.31 9.09
N GLU A 501 24.42 -19.05 9.01
CA GLU A 501 25.03 -18.46 7.83
C GLU A 501 25.55 -19.53 6.86
N PRO A 502 25.47 -19.28 5.54
CA PRO A 502 24.88 -18.10 4.89
C PRO A 502 23.34 -18.05 5.03
N LYS A 503 22.76 -16.85 5.00
CA LYS A 503 21.29 -16.64 5.09
C LYS A 503 20.59 -17.43 3.98
N ALA A 504 19.80 -18.42 4.37
CA ALA A 504 19.14 -19.36 3.44
C ALA A 504 17.69 -18.98 3.08
N PHE A 505 17.22 -17.82 3.53
CA PHE A 505 15.87 -17.32 3.26
C PHE A 505 15.87 -15.85 2.79
N SER A 506 14.85 -15.49 2.03
CA SER A 506 14.45 -14.11 1.73
C SER A 506 13.08 -13.79 2.37
N GLY A 507 12.72 -12.52 2.43
CA GLY A 507 11.53 -12.09 3.14
C GLY A 507 11.68 -12.16 4.66
N GLY A 508 10.56 -12.22 5.38
CA GLY A 508 10.53 -12.27 6.84
C GLY A 508 10.85 -10.94 7.53
N GLU A 509 10.81 -9.83 6.81
CA GLU A 509 10.94 -8.50 7.40
C GLU A 509 9.77 -8.25 8.36
N LEU A 510 10.04 -7.52 9.44
CA LEU A 510 9.01 -7.00 10.32
C LEU A 510 8.58 -5.64 9.79
N ARG A 511 7.31 -5.47 9.43
CA ARG A 511 6.72 -4.16 9.12
C ARG A 511 5.99 -3.62 10.34
N ILE A 512 6.35 -2.41 10.76
CA ILE A 512 5.68 -1.67 11.84
C ILE A 512 4.92 -0.51 11.20
N TYR A 513 3.61 -0.44 11.40
CA TYR A 513 2.74 0.55 10.78
C TYR A 513 2.54 1.78 11.66
N GLU A 514 2.39 2.93 11.01
CA GLU A 514 1.93 4.13 11.69
C GLU A 514 0.49 3.87 12.18
N THR A 515 0.33 3.83 13.50
CA THR A 515 -0.92 3.43 14.17
C THR A 515 -1.52 4.60 14.92
N ASN A 516 -2.79 4.91 14.66
CA ASN A 516 -3.53 5.84 15.52
C ASN A 516 -4.01 5.10 16.78
N LEU A 517 -3.39 5.35 17.92
CA LEU A 517 -3.70 4.68 19.18
C LEU A 517 -5.14 4.92 19.70
N ASN A 518 -5.82 5.97 19.21
CA ASN A 518 -7.19 6.28 19.64
C ASN A 518 -8.25 5.53 18.83
N THR A 519 -7.96 5.21 17.56
CA THR A 519 -8.92 4.58 16.65
C THR A 519 -8.51 3.17 16.22
N GLN A 520 -7.29 2.73 16.55
CA GLN A 520 -6.64 1.51 16.05
C GLN A 520 -6.60 1.39 14.52
N ILE A 521 -6.87 2.48 13.80
CA ILE A 521 -6.78 2.55 12.34
C ILE A 521 -5.30 2.61 11.98
N HIS A 522 -4.88 1.73 11.07
CA HIS A 522 -3.56 1.76 10.45
C HIS A 522 -3.65 2.57 9.15
N TYR A 523 -2.67 3.45 8.93
CA TYR A 523 -2.54 4.12 7.63
C TYR A 523 -1.72 3.18 6.75
N ALA A 524 -2.39 2.44 5.85
CA ALA A 524 -1.79 1.37 5.05
C ALA A 524 -0.52 1.79 4.26
N ASP A 525 -0.34 3.09 4.02
CA ASP A 525 0.77 3.64 3.23
C ASP A 525 2.01 4.06 4.05
N SER A 526 1.94 4.08 5.39
CA SER A 526 3.05 4.49 6.27
C SER A 526 3.54 3.34 7.15
N PHE A 527 4.71 2.78 6.84
CA PHE A 527 5.34 1.73 7.65
C PHE A 527 6.86 1.84 7.71
N GLN A 528 7.46 1.30 8.77
CA GLN A 528 8.89 1.03 8.89
C GLN A 528 9.14 -0.46 8.65
N THR A 529 10.09 -0.80 7.78
CA THR A 529 10.52 -2.18 7.55
C THR A 529 11.82 -2.46 8.31
N ILE A 530 11.84 -3.53 9.10
CA ILE A 530 12.98 -4.01 9.87
C ILE A 530 13.47 -5.33 9.27
N GLU A 531 14.68 -5.30 8.74
CA GLU A 531 15.32 -6.50 8.21
C GLU A 531 15.72 -7.45 9.35
N PRO A 532 15.48 -8.77 9.20
CA PRO A 532 15.94 -9.77 10.17
C PRO A 532 17.45 -9.97 9.97
N ARG A 533 18.24 -9.11 10.61
CA ARG A 533 19.72 -9.16 10.58
C ARG A 533 20.22 -10.17 11.61
N ASN A 534 21.22 -10.99 11.28
CA ASN A 534 21.70 -12.02 12.18
C ASN A 534 22.26 -11.40 13.47
N ASN A 535 22.06 -12.08 14.61
CA ASN A 535 22.49 -11.60 15.93
C ASN A 535 22.05 -10.15 16.23
N SER A 536 20.82 -9.79 15.85
CA SER A 536 20.27 -8.45 16.12
C SER A 536 19.00 -8.53 16.94
N ILE A 537 18.71 -7.51 17.74
CA ILE A 537 17.45 -7.37 18.46
C ILE A 537 16.77 -6.07 18.04
N VAL A 538 15.46 -6.08 17.83
CA VAL A 538 14.65 -4.88 17.65
C VAL A 538 13.69 -4.72 18.83
N PHE A 539 13.49 -3.49 19.28
CA PHE A 539 12.50 -3.09 20.29
C PHE A 539 11.50 -2.11 19.68
N PHE A 540 10.21 -2.22 20.00
CA PHE A 540 9.17 -1.27 19.58
C PHE A 540 7.94 -1.32 20.52
N PRO A 541 7.11 -0.28 20.60
CA PRO A 541 5.92 -0.28 21.45
C PRO A 541 4.92 -1.39 21.07
N SER A 542 4.45 -2.17 22.05
CA SER A 542 3.54 -3.31 21.82
C SER A 542 2.20 -2.93 21.19
N ALA A 543 1.77 -1.68 21.35
CA ALA A 543 0.53 -1.17 20.81
C ALA A 543 0.58 -0.87 19.30
N TYR A 544 1.77 -0.90 18.69
CA TYR A 544 1.90 -0.58 17.27
C TYR A 544 1.46 -1.77 16.43
N MET A 545 0.64 -1.51 15.41
CA MET A 545 0.26 -2.52 14.43
C MET A 545 1.50 -2.95 13.65
N HIS A 546 1.72 -4.26 13.51
CA HIS A 546 2.89 -4.80 12.84
C HIS A 546 2.63 -6.19 12.25
N GLU A 547 3.39 -6.55 11.23
CA GLU A 547 3.34 -7.88 10.59
C GLU A 547 4.75 -8.43 10.32
N VAL A 548 4.85 -9.76 10.25
CA VAL A 548 6.01 -10.46 9.70
C VAL A 548 5.66 -10.87 8.27
N LEU A 549 6.38 -10.28 7.31
CA LEU A 549 6.22 -10.60 5.90
C LEU A 549 6.52 -12.07 5.62
N LYS A 550 5.89 -12.61 4.59
CA LYS A 550 6.06 -14.01 4.18
C LYS A 550 7.54 -14.34 3.98
N ILE A 551 7.96 -15.47 4.55
CA ILE A 551 9.32 -16.00 4.39
C ILE A 551 9.36 -16.89 3.14
N ASN A 552 10.43 -16.77 2.35
CA ASN A 552 10.76 -17.70 1.27
C ASN A 552 12.07 -18.40 1.63
N CYS A 553 12.01 -19.70 1.93
CA CYS A 553 13.13 -20.54 2.32
C CYS A 553 13.16 -21.79 1.41
N PRO A 554 13.82 -21.72 0.24
CA PRO A 554 13.70 -22.76 -0.79
C PRO A 554 14.11 -24.16 -0.35
N SER A 555 15.03 -24.28 0.62
CA SER A 555 15.47 -25.59 1.12
C SER A 555 14.42 -26.28 1.99
N GLN A 556 13.50 -25.51 2.57
CA GLN A 556 12.53 -25.94 3.59
C GLN A 556 13.17 -26.64 4.81
N ALA A 557 14.50 -26.59 4.94
CA ALA A 557 15.22 -27.24 6.00
C ALA A 557 15.02 -26.44 7.29
N PHE A 558 14.74 -27.13 8.40
CA PHE A 558 14.53 -26.45 9.68
C PHE A 558 15.72 -25.60 10.11
N ALA A 559 16.95 -26.07 9.87
CA ALA A 559 18.17 -25.32 10.19
C ALA A 559 18.31 -23.99 9.43
N ASP A 560 17.62 -23.87 8.29
CA ASP A 560 17.62 -22.69 7.42
C ASP A 560 16.48 -21.71 7.77
N SER A 561 15.72 -21.98 8.85
CA SER A 561 14.64 -21.12 9.30
C SER A 561 15.13 -19.74 9.74
N ARG A 562 14.22 -18.77 9.67
CA ARG A 562 14.31 -17.51 10.39
C ARG A 562 13.91 -17.74 11.85
N PHE A 563 14.88 -17.82 12.75
CA PHE A 563 14.60 -17.97 14.18
C PHE A 563 14.48 -16.61 14.87
N THR A 564 13.57 -16.56 15.83
CA THR A 564 13.39 -15.42 16.72
C THR A 564 13.28 -15.85 18.18
N MET A 565 13.84 -15.06 19.09
CA MET A 565 13.34 -14.97 20.45
C MET A 565 12.54 -13.69 20.55
N ASN A 566 11.22 -13.78 20.35
CA ASN A 566 10.30 -12.67 20.45
C ASN A 566 9.72 -12.60 21.87
N GLY A 567 9.50 -11.42 22.41
CA GLY A 567 9.03 -11.28 23.77
C GLY A 567 8.53 -9.90 24.13
N TRP A 568 8.05 -9.78 25.37
CA TRP A 568 7.31 -8.62 25.84
C TRP A 568 7.75 -8.17 27.23
N VAL A 569 7.83 -6.86 27.42
CA VAL A 569 8.05 -6.22 28.72
C VAL A 569 6.70 -5.84 29.31
N TRP A 570 6.37 -6.45 30.45
CA TRP A 570 5.12 -6.21 31.15
C TRP A 570 5.28 -5.11 32.19
N ARG A 571 4.36 -4.15 32.21
CA ARG A 571 4.25 -3.22 33.35
C ARG A 571 3.61 -3.93 34.54
N LYS A 572 4.05 -3.57 35.73
CA LYS A 572 3.38 -3.97 36.97
C LYS A 572 2.06 -3.19 37.11
N LYS A 573 0.95 -3.90 37.32
CA LYS A 573 -0.34 -3.26 37.62
C LYS A 573 -0.23 -2.38 38.86
N SER A 574 -0.70 -1.15 38.76
CA SER A 574 -0.98 -0.32 39.94
C SER A 574 -2.18 -0.94 40.67
N ASN A 575 -2.00 -1.27 41.95
CA ASN A 575 -3.09 -1.74 42.82
C ASN A 575 -4.20 -0.70 42.97
#